data_AF-A0A6N2E7Z8-F1
#
_entry.id   AF-A0A6N2E7Z8-F1
#
_cell.length_a   1.000
_cell.length_b   1.000
_cell.length_c   1.000
_cell.angle_alpha   90.00
_cell.angle_beta   90.00
_cell.angle_gamma   90.00
#
_symmetry.space_group_name_H-M   'P 1'
#
loop_
_entity.id
_entity.type
_entity.pdbx_description
1 polymer ?
#
loop_
_entity_poly.entity_id
_entity_poly.type
_entity_poly.pdbx_seq_one_letter_code
_entity_poly.pdbx_strand_id
1 'polypeptide(L)' 'MVDQYSIRIHIEEVENGQYLATSDEIPGLIAQGRTIEEAMEIAHDVARRLLESYKEHGDPLPDGLRRAKPGIDLDIAVTA' A
#
# COMPACT_ATOMS: atom_id res chain seq x y z
N MET A 1 -7.31 0.95 21.40
CA MET A 1 -6.82 -0.19 20.59
C MET A 1 -6.59 0.36 19.20
N VAL A 2 -5.41 0.17 18.62
CA VAL A 2 -5.12 0.68 17.27
C VAL A 2 -5.56 -0.41 16.30
N ASP A 3 -6.55 -0.13 15.46
CA ASP A 3 -6.92 -1.05 14.39
C ASP A 3 -5.79 -1.08 13.35
N GLN A 4 -5.21 -2.25 13.12
CA GLN A 4 -4.20 -2.49 12.10
C GLN A 4 -4.84 -3.17 10.89
N TYR A 5 -4.53 -2.66 9.70
CA TYR A 5 -5.04 -3.18 8.43
C TYR A 5 -3.87 -3.66 7.57
N SER A 6 -4.11 -4.68 6.76
CA SER A 6 -3.19 -5.16 5.74
C SER A 6 -3.74 -4.81 4.37
N ILE A 7 -2.86 -4.36 3.47
CA ILE A 7 -3.19 -4.06 2.08
C ILE A 7 -2.24 -4.76 1.14
N ARG A 8 -2.72 -5.10 -0.05
CA ARG A 8 -1.90 -5.57 -1.17
C ARG A 8 -1.38 -4.38 -1.95
N ILE A 9 -0.07 -4.32 -2.12
CA ILE A 9 0.61 -3.33 -2.95
C ILE A 9 0.97 -4.00 -4.26
N HIS A 10 0.57 -3.39 -5.37
CA HIS A 10 1.10 -3.68 -6.69
C HIS A 10 2.32 -2.80 -6.94
N ILE A 11 3.43 -3.41 -7.36
CA ILE A 11 4.66 -2.69 -7.68
C ILE A 11 5.03 -3.00 -9.12
N GLU A 12 5.23 -1.94 -9.91
CA GLU A 12 5.68 -2.02 -11.29
C GLU A 12 6.90 -1.11 -11.52
N GLU A 13 7.84 -1.57 -12.35
CA GLU A 13 8.89 -0.69 -12.86
C GLU A 13 8.32 0.18 -13.98
N VAL A 14 8.49 1.50 -13.85
CA VAL A 14 8.02 2.50 -14.81
C VAL A 14 9.19 3.13 -15.56
N GLU A 15 8.88 3.97 -16.54
CA GLU A 15 9.87 4.70 -17.31
C GLU A 15 10.90 5.41 -16.40
N ASN A 16 12.16 5.43 -16.85
CA ASN A 16 13.31 5.98 -16.11
C ASN A 16 13.82 5.12 -14.93
N GLY A 17 13.45 3.83 -14.87
CA GLY A 17 13.97 2.90 -13.85
C GLY A 17 13.48 3.22 -12.44
N GLN A 18 12.28 3.77 -12.33
CA GLN A 18 11.60 4.02 -11.05
C GLN A 18 10.55 2.94 -10.80
N TYR A 19 10.09 2.86 -9.56
CA TYR A 19 9.07 1.91 -9.13
C TYR A 19 7.82 2.66 -8.70
N LEU A 20 6.68 2.27 -9.25
CA LEU A 20 5.37 2.77 -8.89
C LEU A 20 4.67 1.73 -8.01
N ALA A 21 4.20 2.17 -6.84
CA ALA A 21 3.42 1.39 -5.90
C ALA A 21 1.99 1.90 -5.84
N THR A 22 1.03 1.02 -6.11
CA THR A 22 -0.41 1.30 -6.10
C THR A 22 -1.18 0.22 -5.34
N SER A 23 -2.43 0.50 -4.98
CA SER A 23 -3.31 -0.48 -4.35
C SER A 23 -4.77 -0.24 -4.72
N ASP A 24 -5.43 -1.27 -5.27
CA ASP A 24 -6.87 -1.24 -5.53
C ASP A 24 -7.70 -1.27 -4.22
N GLU A 25 -7.08 -1.62 -3.09
CA GLU A 25 -7.74 -1.73 -1.79
C GLU A 25 -7.85 -0.38 -1.07
N ILE A 26 -7.03 0.61 -1.44
CA ILE A 26 -7.11 1.99 -0.94
C ILE A 26 -7.11 2.97 -2.13
N PRO A 27 -8.30 3.51 -2.50
CA PRO A 27 -8.39 4.52 -3.54
C PRO A 27 -7.50 5.74 -3.23
N GLY A 28 -6.73 6.17 -4.24
CA GLY A 28 -5.81 7.29 -4.13
C GLY A 28 -4.43 6.95 -3.58
N LEU A 29 -4.15 5.68 -3.26
CA LEU A 29 -2.79 5.23 -2.91
C LEU A 29 -1.94 5.15 -4.18
N ILE A 30 -1.04 6.11 -4.33
CA ILE A 30 -0.01 6.15 -5.36
C ILE A 30 1.29 6.60 -4.68
N ALA A 31 2.36 5.83 -4.87
CA ALA A 31 3.68 6.12 -4.34
C ALA A 31 4.75 5.75 -5.37
N GLN A 32 5.83 6.54 -5.45
CA GLN A 32 6.88 6.32 -6.43
C GLN A 32 8.25 6.47 -5.77
N GLY A 33 9.17 5.54 -6.07
CA GLY A 33 10.53 5.52 -5.54
C GLY A 33 11.55 5.07 -6.57
N ARG A 34 12.83 5.27 -6.29
CA ARG A 34 13.96 4.77 -7.11
C ARG A 34 14.25 3.30 -6.85
N THR A 35 13.73 2.74 -5.76
CA THR A 35 13.79 1.32 -5.43
C THR A 35 12.42 0.81 -4.99
N ILE A 36 12.24 -0.51 -5.02
CA ILE A 36 11.05 -1.17 -4.47
C ILE A 36 10.86 -0.80 -2.99
N GLU A 37 11.95 -0.78 -2.22
CA GLU A 37 11.93 -0.43 -0.79
C GLU A 37 11.45 1.01 -0.56
N GLU A 38 11.98 1.98 -1.31
CA GLU A 38 11.57 3.39 -1.21
C GLU A 38 10.09 3.56 -1.60
N ALA A 39 9.65 2.91 -2.68
CA ALA A 39 8.25 2.96 -3.10
C ALA A 39 7.31 2.36 -2.04
N MET A 40 7.71 1.27 -1.38
CA MET A 40 6.95 0.66 -0.28
C MET A 40 6.90 1.54 0.97
N GLU A 41 8.00 2.18 1.35
CA GLU A 41 8.04 3.10 2.49
C GLU A 41 7.06 4.27 2.28
N ILE A 42 7.11 4.88 1.09
CA ILE A 42 6.19 5.97 0.72
C ILE A 42 4.75 5.45 0.67
N ALA A 43 4.50 4.28 0.08
CA ALA A 43 3.16 3.68 0.03
C ALA A 43 2.57 3.47 1.42
N HIS A 44 3.38 3.00 2.39
CA HIS A 44 2.96 2.83 3.78
C HIS A 44 2.55 4.15 4.41
N ASP A 45 3.35 5.21 4.23
CA ASP A 45 3.04 6.54 4.74
C ASP A 45 1.79 7.15 4.12
N VAL A 46 1.60 6.98 2.80
CA VAL A 46 0.41 7.41 2.08
C VAL A 46 -0.82 6.65 2.58
N ALA A 47 -0.75 5.33 2.70
CA ALA A 47 -1.83 4.49 3.22
C ALA A 47 -2.27 4.95 4.61
N ARG A 48 -1.32 5.19 5.52
CA ARG A 48 -1.61 5.67 6.87
C ARG A 48 -2.36 7.01 6.84
N ARG A 49 -1.88 7.99 6.07
CA ARG A 49 -2.51 9.32 5.96
C ARG A 49 -3.91 9.24 5.34
N LEU A 50 -4.10 8.40 4.34
CA LEU A 50 -5.42 8.18 3.75
C LEU A 50 -6.40 7.62 4.80
N LEU A 51 -6.00 6.56 5.53
CA LEU A 51 -6.84 5.97 6.58
C LEU A 51 -7.13 6.95 7.72
N GLU A 52 -6.19 7.82 8.08
CA GLU A 52 -6.41 8.92 9.03
C GLU A 52 -7.46 9.89 8.49
N SER A 53 -7.37 10.30 7.22
CA SER A 53 -8.36 11.15 6.58
C SER A 53 -9.76 10.55 6.59
N TYR A 54 -9.94 9.26 6.29
CA TYR A 54 -11.24 8.59 6.37
C TYR A 54 -11.84 8.71 7.79
N LYS A 55 -11.01 8.49 8.82
CA LYS A 55 -11.44 8.59 10.22
C LYS A 55 -11.80 10.02 10.62
N GLU A 56 -11.03 11.00 10.20
CA GLU A 56 -11.26 12.41 10.52
C GLU A 56 -12.54 12.96 9.90
N HIS A 57 -12.86 12.54 8.67
CA HIS A 57 -14.06 12.98 7.95
C HIS A 57 -15.30 12.13 8.27
N GLY A 58 -15.13 11.01 8.98
CA GLY A 58 -16.22 10.07 9.28
C GLY A 58 -16.65 9.25 8.07
N ASP A 59 -15.80 9.15 7.05
CA ASP A 59 -16.05 8.36 5.86
C ASP A 59 -15.91 6.86 6.17
N PRO A 60 -16.70 5.99 5.51
CA PRO A 60 -16.53 4.56 5.63
C PRO A 60 -15.16 4.15 5.08
N LEU A 61 -14.46 3.29 5.82
CA LEU A 61 -13.22 2.70 5.34
C LEU A 61 -13.47 1.89 4.05
N PRO A 62 -12.54 1.92 3.07
CA PRO A 62 -12.65 1.13 1.85
C PRO A 62 -12.92 -0.36 2.10
N ASP A 63 -13.84 -0.95 1.32
CA ASP A 63 -14.26 -2.36 1.46
C ASP A 63 -13.12 -3.37 1.23
N GLY A 64 -12.05 -2.95 0.54
CA GLY A 64 -10.86 -3.76 0.30
C GLY A 64 -9.98 -3.99 1.54
N LEU A 65 -10.18 -3.21 2.61
CA LEU A 65 -9.33 -3.26 3.79
C LEU A 65 -9.60 -4.50 4.64
N ARG A 66 -8.52 -5.23 4.93
CA ARG A 66 -8.56 -6.42 5.78
C ARG A 66 -7.88 -6.11 7.10
N ARG A 67 -8.45 -6.58 8.21
CA ARG A 67 -7.74 -6.55 9.49
C ARG A 67 -6.46 -7.37 9.37
N ALA A 68 -5.35 -6.78 9.81
CA ALA A 68 -4.06 -7.45 9.79
C ALA A 68 -4.13 -8.71 10.66
N LYS A 69 -3.60 -9.81 10.11
CA LYS A 69 -3.41 -11.09 10.81
C LYS A 69 -1.91 -11.31 11.02
N PRO A 70 -1.51 -12.16 11.98
CA PRO A 70 -0.12 -12.60 12.08
C PRO A 70 0.29 -13.35 10.81
N GLY A 71 1.34 -12.86 10.13
CA GLY A 71 1.85 -13.43 8.88
C GLY A 71 1.35 -12.71 7.62
N ILE A 72 2.17 -12.72 6.58
CA ILE A 72 1.87 -12.17 5.26
C ILE A 72 2.32 -13.16 4.19
N ASP A 73 1.57 -13.24 3.09
CA ASP A 73 1.98 -13.92 1.87
C ASP A 73 2.65 -12.90 0.94
N LEU A 74 3.82 -13.24 0.41
CA LEU A 74 4.58 -12.40 -0.51
C LEU A 74 5.02 -13.22 -1.72
N ASP A 75 4.61 -12.81 -2.91
CA ASP A 75 5.06 -13.38 -4.16
C ASP A 75 6.46 -12.84 -4.50
N ILE A 76 7.40 -13.74 -4.83
CA ILE A 76 8.79 -13.39 -5.17
C ILE A 76 9.04 -13.76 -6.63
N ALA A 77 9.56 -12.81 -7.41
CA ALA A 77 9.98 -13.06 -8.79
C ALA A 77 11.17 -14.03 -8.82
N VAL A 78 11.05 -15.10 -9.61
CA VAL A 78 12.10 -16.10 -9.79
C VAL A 78 12.40 -16.24 -11.29
N THR A 79 13.69 -16.22 -11.64
CA THR A 79 14.16 -16.48 -13.00
C THR A 79 14.57 -17.95 -13.11
N ALA A 80 14.12 -18.64 -14.16
CA ALA A 80 14.50 -20.01 -14.48
C ALA A 80 15.67 -20.06 -15.48
#